data_AF-A0A431L7P1-F1
#
_entry.id   AF-A0A431L7P1-F1
#
_cell.length_a   1.000
_cell.length_b   1.000
_cell.length_c   1.000
_cell.angle_alpha   90.00
_cell.angle_beta   90.00
_cell.angle_gamma   90.00
#
_symmetry.space_group_name_H-M   'P 1'
#
loop_
_entity.id
_entity.type
_entity.pdbx_description
1 polymer ?
#
loop_
_entity_poly.entity_id
_entity_poly.type
_entity_poly.pdbx_seq_one_letter_code
_entity_poly.pdbx_strand_id
1 'polypeptide(L)'
;MTPAEKSHSEALAKACRVVGSQSALAALLGGKVKQAHVFYWLETGRIPAQHCPTIERETAARGDVVRCEELNSQADWAVLRRQALESHTPAEHAG
;
A
#
# COMPACT_ATOMS: atom_id res chain seq x y z
N MET A 1 -5.90 12.74 -15.32
CA MET A 1 -5.10 11.62 -14.79
C MET A 1 -3.95 11.36 -15.75
N THR A 2 -2.72 11.40 -15.27
CA THR A 2 -1.52 11.03 -16.05
C THR A 2 -1.47 9.51 -16.27
N PRO A 3 -0.64 9.00 -17.20
CA PRO A 3 -0.47 7.55 -17.37
C PRO A 3 -0.01 6.84 -16.09
N ALA A 4 0.86 7.48 -15.30
CA ALA A 4 1.30 6.95 -14.01
C ALA A 4 0.14 6.88 -13.00
N GLU A 5 -0.62 7.98 -12.84
CA GLU A 5 -1.80 8.00 -11.97
C GLU A 5 -2.84 6.93 -12.39
N LYS A 6 -3.02 6.70 -13.69
CA LYS A 6 -3.89 5.62 -14.19
C LYS A 6 -3.41 4.24 -13.76
N SER A 7 -2.11 3.99 -13.90
CA SER A 7 -1.50 2.73 -13.46
C SER A 7 -1.66 2.53 -11.95
N HIS A 8 -1.50 3.58 -11.15
CA HIS A 8 -1.72 3.53 -9.70
C HIS A 8 -3.19 3.26 -9.33
N SER A 9 -4.13 3.86 -10.06
CA SER A 9 -5.56 3.60 -9.90
C SER A 9 -5.89 2.13 -10.19
N GLU A 10 -5.35 1.57 -11.27
CA GLU A 10 -5.53 0.16 -11.64
C GLU A 10 -4.96 -0.79 -10.58
N ALA A 11 -3.78 -0.47 -10.03
CA ALA A 11 -3.18 -1.20 -8.92
C ALA A 11 -4.06 -1.15 -7.65
N LEU A 12 -4.59 0.02 -7.29
CA LEU A 12 -5.50 0.17 -6.16
C LEU A 12 -6.83 -0.56 -6.40
N ALA A 13 -7.35 -0.55 -7.63
CA ALA A 13 -8.55 -1.29 -8.01
C ALA A 13 -8.33 -2.80 -7.87
N LYS A 14 -7.16 -3.30 -8.28
CA LYS A 14 -6.74 -4.68 -8.02
C LYS A 14 -6.72 -4.97 -6.51
N ALA A 15 -6.09 -4.12 -5.70
CA ALA A 15 -6.05 -4.30 -4.25
C ALA A 15 -7.46 -4.36 -3.63
N CYS A 16 -8.39 -3.51 -4.08
CA CYS A 16 -9.78 -3.54 -3.64
C CYS A 16 -10.45 -4.89 -3.94
N ARG A 17 -10.19 -5.49 -5.11
CA ARG A 17 -10.72 -6.82 -5.46
C ARG A 17 -10.13 -7.93 -4.59
N VAL A 18 -8.81 -7.91 -4.36
CA VAL A 18 -8.12 -8.91 -3.54
C VAL A 18 -8.59 -8.86 -2.08
N VAL A 19 -8.76 -7.66 -1.52
CA VAL A 19 -9.26 -7.48 -0.16
C VAL A 19 -10.78 -7.70 -0.06
N GLY A 20 -11.51 -7.43 -1.13
CA GLY A 20 -12.93 -7.76 -1.30
C GLY A 20 -13.81 -6.55 -1.66
N SER A 21 -13.47 -5.34 -1.22
CA SER A 21 -14.13 -4.09 -1.64
C SER A 21 -13.34 -2.85 -1.21
N GLN A 22 -13.74 -1.67 -1.70
CA GLN A 22 -13.22 -0.38 -1.21
C GLN A 22 -13.52 -0.17 0.28
N SER A 23 -14.69 -0.59 0.76
CA SER A 23 -15.06 -0.50 2.18
C SER A 23 -14.24 -1.45 3.05
N ALA A 24 -14.00 -2.68 2.58
CA ALA A 24 -13.14 -3.63 3.26
C ALA A 24 -11.70 -3.13 3.32
N LEU A 25 -11.18 -2.55 2.23
CA LEU A 25 -9.86 -1.93 2.20
C LEU A 25 -9.76 -0.76 3.18
N ALA A 26 -10.76 0.13 3.22
CA ALA A 26 -10.79 1.23 4.19
C ALA A 26 -10.81 0.73 5.65
N ALA A 27 -11.62 -0.28 5.95
CA ALA A 27 -11.69 -0.88 7.29
C ALA A 27 -10.36 -1.52 7.69
N LEU A 28 -9.70 -2.20 6.74
CA LEU A 28 -8.39 -2.81 6.93
C LEU A 28 -7.29 -1.77 7.18
N LEU A 29 -7.33 -0.63 6.48
CA LEU A 29 -6.39 0.48 6.69
C LEU A 29 -6.62 1.21 8.02
N GLY A 30 -7.86 1.16 8.53
CA GLY A 30 -8.23 1.70 9.84
C GLY A 30 -8.03 3.21 9.99
N GLY A 31 -7.95 3.65 11.24
CA GLY A 31 -7.79 5.06 11.59
C GLY A 31 -8.94 5.93 11.07
N LYS A 32 -8.61 7.00 10.34
CA LYS A 32 -9.59 7.92 9.74
C LYS A 32 -9.89 7.60 8.26
N VAL A 33 -9.38 6.47 7.75
CA VAL A 33 -9.64 6.07 6.36
C VAL A 33 -11.09 5.61 6.24
N LYS A 34 -11.78 6.12 5.22
CA LYS A 34 -13.19 5.82 4.91
C LYS A 34 -13.24 5.35 3.45
N GLN A 35 -14.29 4.64 3.07
CA GLN A 35 -14.49 4.20 1.69
C GLN A 35 -14.40 5.38 0.69
N ALA A 36 -14.93 6.57 1.05
CA ALA A 36 -14.83 7.77 0.21
C ALA A 36 -13.37 8.21 -0.07
N HIS A 37 -12.43 7.97 0.85
CA HIS A 37 -11.01 8.24 0.59
C HIS A 37 -10.46 7.24 -0.44
N VAL A 38 -10.81 5.97 -0.33
CA VAL A 38 -10.40 4.94 -1.31
C VAL A 38 -10.97 5.25 -2.69
N PHE A 39 -12.25 5.66 -2.77
CA PHE A 39 -12.87 6.11 -4.01
C PHE A 39 -12.11 7.31 -4.61
N TYR A 40 -11.80 8.32 -3.80
CA TYR A 40 -11.02 9.47 -4.26
C TYR A 40 -9.63 9.07 -4.79
N TRP A 41 -8.95 8.12 -4.15
CA TRP A 41 -7.67 7.61 -4.63
C TRP A 41 -7.79 6.84 -5.95
N LEU A 42 -8.88 6.11 -6.16
CA LEU A 42 -9.18 5.46 -7.44
C LEU A 42 -9.41 6.50 -8.55
N GLU A 43 -10.17 7.56 -8.27
CA GLU A 43 -10.45 8.63 -9.24
C GLU A 43 -9.21 9.46 -9.60
N THR A 44 -8.24 9.55 -8.69
CA THR A 44 -7.07 10.43 -8.87
C THR A 44 -5.77 9.69 -9.14
N GLY A 45 -5.67 8.39 -8.82
CA GLY A 45 -4.41 7.64 -8.87
C GLY A 45 -3.39 8.07 -7.82
N ARG A 46 -3.83 8.74 -6.74
CA ARG A 46 -2.96 9.31 -5.70
C ARG A 46 -3.18 8.61 -4.37
N ILE A 47 -2.38 7.56 -4.14
CA ILE A 47 -2.41 6.78 -2.90
C ILE A 47 -1.36 7.35 -1.93
N PRO A 48 -1.75 7.77 -0.71
CA PRO A 48 -0.80 8.22 0.30
C PRO A 48 0.21 7.11 0.65
N ALA A 49 1.49 7.45 0.67
CA ALA A 49 2.57 6.48 0.86
C ALA A 49 2.39 5.65 2.15
N GLN A 50 1.92 6.25 3.25
CA GLN A 50 1.77 5.52 4.52
C GLN A 50 0.81 4.30 4.44
N HIS A 51 -0.06 4.22 3.43
CA HIS A 51 -0.99 3.10 3.26
C HIS A 51 -0.42 1.96 2.40
N CYS A 52 0.55 2.25 1.53
CA CYS A 52 1.03 1.27 0.54
C CYS A 52 1.62 -0.01 1.18
N PRO A 53 2.45 0.05 2.25
CA PRO A 53 3.00 -1.16 2.88
C PRO A 53 1.93 -2.09 3.47
N THR A 54 0.87 -1.52 4.04
CA THR A 54 -0.26 -2.32 4.54
C THR A 54 -1.00 -2.97 3.37
N ILE A 55 -1.26 -2.25 2.28
CA ILE A 55 -1.91 -2.83 1.10
C ILE A 55 -1.08 -3.98 0.52
N GLU A 56 0.24 -3.79 0.37
CA GLU A 56 1.16 -4.82 -0.13
C GLU A 56 1.14 -6.07 0.74
N ARG A 57 1.30 -5.93 2.05
CA ARG A 57 1.28 -7.06 2.99
C ARG A 57 -0.02 -7.86 2.91
N GLU A 58 -1.15 -7.17 2.90
CA GLU A 58 -2.47 -7.81 2.97
C GLU A 58 -2.86 -8.47 1.65
N THR A 59 -2.46 -7.89 0.51
CA THR A 59 -2.66 -8.50 -0.81
C THR A 59 -1.73 -9.70 -1.04
N ALA A 60 -0.49 -9.61 -0.58
CA ALA A 60 0.45 -10.74 -0.58
C ALA A 60 -0.05 -11.92 0.28
N ALA A 61 -0.56 -11.65 1.49
CA ALA A 61 -1.13 -12.68 2.38
C ALA A 61 -2.35 -13.40 1.77
N ARG A 62 -3.01 -12.78 0.78
CA ARG A 62 -4.15 -13.33 0.04
C ARG A 62 -3.76 -14.00 -1.28
N GLY A 63 -2.48 -14.03 -1.62
CA GLY A 63 -1.94 -14.72 -2.79
C GLY A 63 -1.91 -13.92 -4.10
N ASP A 64 -2.32 -12.65 -4.09
CA ASP A 64 -2.27 -11.78 -5.28
C ASP A 64 -1.73 -10.39 -4.92
N VAL A 65 -0.40 -10.28 -4.89
CA VAL A 65 0.31 -9.11 -4.40
C VAL A 65 0.10 -7.86 -5.27
N VAL A 66 -0.01 -6.72 -4.61
CA VAL A 66 0.08 -5.37 -5.20
C VAL A 66 1.22 -4.64 -4.52
N ARG A 67 2.27 -4.31 -5.25
CA ARG A 67 3.49 -3.70 -4.67
C ARG A 67 3.32 -2.22 -4.36
N CYS A 68 4.12 -1.71 -3.43
CA CYS A 68 4.14 -0.30 -3.07
C CYS A 68 4.47 0.60 -4.27
N GLU A 69 5.38 0.17 -5.15
CA GLU A 69 5.75 0.89 -6.37
C GLU A 69 4.60 1.00 -7.38
N GLU A 70 3.71 0.01 -7.41
CA GLU A 70 2.52 0.03 -8.26
C GLU A 70 1.46 1.00 -7.73
N LEU A 71 1.42 1.24 -6.42
CA LEU A 71 0.47 2.15 -5.77
C LEU A 71 0.98 3.60 -5.76
N ASN A 72 2.29 3.80 -5.64
CA ASN A 72 2.87 5.13 -5.53
C ASN A 72 4.32 5.12 -6.01
N SER A 73 4.57 5.62 -7.21
CA SER A 73 5.93 5.72 -7.76
C SER A 73 6.76 6.90 -7.24
N GLN A 74 6.20 7.76 -6.38
CA GLN A 74 6.84 9.01 -5.92
C GLN A 74 7.66 8.83 -4.64
N ALA A 75 7.35 7.80 -3.84
CA ALA A 75 8.10 7.49 -2.64
C ALA A 75 9.35 6.64 -2.97
N ASP A 76 10.45 6.88 -2.26
CA ASP A 76 11.64 6.03 -2.33
C ASP A 76 11.46 4.78 -1.45
N TRP A 77 10.81 3.76 -2.03
CA TRP A 77 10.55 2.49 -1.37
C TRP A 77 11.81 1.68 -1.05
N ALA A 78 12.91 1.90 -1.77
CA ALA A 78 14.16 1.22 -1.49
C ALA A 78 14.74 1.69 -0.15
N VAL A 79 14.68 2.99 0.13
CA VAL A 79 15.08 3.56 1.43
C VAL A 79 14.19 3.03 2.55
N LEU A 80 12.87 3.05 2.38
CA LEU A 80 11.92 2.59 3.41
C LEU A 80 12.08 1.10 3.73
N ARG A 81 12.32 0.25 2.73
CA ARG A 81 12.61 -1.18 2.95
C ARG A 81 13.93 -1.40 3.65
N ARG A 82 14.99 -0.66 3.28
CA ARG A 82 16.30 -0.77 3.91
C ARG A 82 16.23 -0.43 5.40
N GLN A 83 15.56 0.66 5.75
CA GLN A 83 15.37 1.06 7.14
C GLN A 83 14.62 0.00 7.96
N ALA A 84 13.58 -0.62 7.39
CA ALA A 84 12.84 -1.70 8.05
C ALA A 84 13.69 -2.96 8.31
N LEU A 85 14.63 -3.28 7.39
CA LEU A 85 15.57 -4.40 7.55
C LEU A 85 16.62 -4.10 8.63
N GLU A 86 17.21 -2.90 8.62
CA GLU A 86 18.25 -2.49 9.58
C GLU A 86 17.70 -2.44 11.02
N SER A 87 16.45 -1.97 11.19
CA SER A 87 15.77 -1.91 12.48
C SER A 87 15.24 -3.26 12.99
N HIS A 88 15.27 -4.32 12.18
CA HIS A 88 14.95 -5.69 12.58
C HIS A 88 16.18 -6.54 12.94
N THR A 89 17.37 -5.95 13.01
CA THR A 89 18.53 -6.66 13.60
C THR A 89 18.25 -6.83 15.10
N PRO A 90 18.04 -8.06 15.62
CA PRO A 90 18.00 -8.24 17.07
C PRO A 90 19.35 -7.78 17.60
N ALA A 91 19.36 -6.93 18.63
CA ALA A 91 20.58 -6.66 19.35
C ALA A 91 21.11 -8.01 19.86
N GLU A 92 22.17 -8.49 19.24
CA GLU A 92 22.93 -9.64 19.71
C GLU A 92 23.45 -9.26 21.10
N HIS A 93 22.84 -9.81 22.14
CA HIS A 93 23.36 -9.73 23.50
C HIS A 93 24.72 -10.42 23.51
N ALA A 94 25.79 -9.63 23.42
CA ALA A 94 27.13 -10.06 23.76
C ALA A 94 27.19 -10.39 25.26
N GLY A 95 27.80 -11.53 25.57
CA GLY A 95 27.80 -12.21 26.87
C GLY A 95 28.64 -11.56 27.96
#